data_AF-A0A5E4IDQ4-F1
#
_entry.id   AF-A0A5E4IDQ4-F1
#
_cell.length_a   1.000
_cell.length_b   1.000
_cell.length_c   1.000
_cell.angle_alpha   90.00
_cell.angle_beta   90.00
_cell.angle_gamma   90.00
#
_symmetry.space_group_name_H-M   'P 1'
#
loop_
_entity.id
_entity.type
_entity.pdbx_description
1 polymer ?
#
loop_
_entity_poly.entity_id
_entity_poly.type
_entity_poly.pdbx_seq_one_letter_code
_entity_poly.pdbx_strand_id
1 'polypeptide(L)'
;MEQDDSGTIIITDWKTSSRAYSTEDVDGSFQLTIYSMAAHLNGYGNREVLLRFDCLIKAKKPRFDQYYTVRTEGDRMRAVKRIQQIWEAISKGIFIPNDGSWKCKGCFYKRNCIEWTTN
;
A
#
# COMPACT_ATOMS: atom_id res chain seq x y z
N MET A 1 13.21 -7.56 -7.20
CA MET A 1 13.95 -7.50 -5.94
C MET A 1 15.41 -7.37 -6.30
N GLU A 2 16.01 -6.27 -5.87
CA GLU A 2 17.41 -5.93 -6.11
C GLU A 2 18.16 -6.05 -4.78
N GLN A 3 19.48 -6.20 -4.84
CA GLN A 3 20.36 -6.18 -3.67
C GLN A 3 21.51 -5.22 -4.00
N ASP A 4 21.83 -4.32 -3.08
CA ASP A 4 23.01 -3.45 -3.21
C ASP A 4 24.28 -4.11 -2.64
N ASP A 5 25.43 -3.44 -2.84
CA ASP A 5 26.74 -3.92 -2.40
C ASP A 5 26.85 -4.10 -0.87
N SER A 6 26.00 -3.40 -0.09
CA SER A 6 25.94 -3.52 1.37
C SER A 6 25.10 -4.70 1.85
N GLY A 7 24.37 -5.35 0.94
CA GLY A 7 23.44 -6.42 1.27
C GLY A 7 22.04 -5.95 1.67
N THR A 8 21.71 -4.68 1.42
CA THR A 8 20.34 -4.17 1.58
C THR A 8 19.45 -4.73 0.48
N ILE A 9 18.26 -5.18 0.85
CA ILE A 9 17.24 -5.64 -0.10
C ILE A 9 16.39 -4.46 -0.55
N ILE A 10 16.25 -4.29 -1.86
CA ILE A 10 15.41 -3.25 -2.44
C ILE A 10 14.21 -3.90 -3.16
N ILE A 11 13.01 -3.54 -2.73
CA ILE A 11 11.77 -3.97 -3.38
C ILE A 11 11.18 -2.77 -4.12
N THR A 12 11.19 -2.89 -5.44
CA THR A 12 10.71 -1.87 -6.37
C THR A 12 9.32 -2.20 -6.88
N ASP A 13 8.43 -1.22 -6.85
CA ASP A 13 7.12 -1.27 -7.51
C ASP A 13 7.03 -0.17 -8.57
N TRP A 14 6.88 -0.59 -9.84
CA TRP A 14 6.81 0.32 -10.98
C TRP A 14 5.38 0.82 -11.20
N LYS A 15 5.22 2.14 -11.26
CA LYS A 15 3.93 2.79 -11.47
C LYS A 15 3.98 3.76 -12.64
N THR A 16 2.81 4.00 -13.22
CA THR A 16 2.55 5.22 -13.98
C THR A 16 1.59 6.10 -13.18
N SER A 17 1.79 7.41 -13.20
CA SER A 17 0.95 8.33 -12.44
C SER A 17 0.74 9.64 -13.19
N SER A 18 -0.43 10.26 -13.02
CA SER A 18 -0.70 11.62 -13.52
C SER A 18 -0.09 12.72 -12.66
N ARG A 19 0.35 12.41 -11.43
CA ARG A 19 0.96 13.35 -10.50
C ARG A 19 2.14 12.73 -9.75
N ALA A 20 3.05 13.58 -9.28
CA ALA A 20 4.07 13.18 -8.31
C ALA A 20 3.42 12.71 -7.00
N TYR A 21 4.10 11.81 -6.29
CA TYR A 21 3.69 11.35 -4.96
C TYR A 21 4.26 12.30 -3.89
N SER A 22 3.50 12.53 -2.83
CA SER A 22 4.03 13.15 -1.62
C SER A 22 4.67 12.09 -0.72
N THR A 23 5.40 12.51 0.30
CA THR A 23 5.94 11.60 1.31
C THR A 23 4.82 10.79 1.99
N GLU A 24 3.68 11.42 2.26
CA GLU A 24 2.53 10.77 2.90
C GLU A 24 1.89 9.69 2.00
N ASP A 25 1.86 9.89 0.67
CA ASP A 25 1.39 8.87 -0.27
C ASP A 25 2.26 7.59 -0.18
N VAL A 26 3.57 7.77 -0.02
CA VAL A 26 4.57 6.70 -0.05
C VAL A 26 4.65 5.99 1.31
N ASP A 27 4.68 6.75 2.41
CA ASP A 27 4.72 6.21 3.77
C ASP A 27 3.39 5.58 4.18
N GLY A 28 2.27 6.14 3.71
CA GLY A 28 0.93 5.58 3.91
C GLY A 28 0.61 4.35 3.06
N SER A 29 1.49 3.95 2.14
CA SER A 29 1.25 2.84 1.21
C SER A 29 1.17 1.50 1.94
N PHE A 30 -0.05 0.94 1.99
CA PHE A 30 -0.29 -0.41 2.50
C PHE A 30 0.38 -1.48 1.62
N GLN A 31 0.44 -1.27 0.31
CA GLN A 31 1.09 -2.19 -0.64
C GLN A 31 2.56 -2.41 -0.30
N LEU A 32 3.31 -1.33 -0.03
CA LEU A 32 4.71 -1.43 0.36
C LEU A 32 4.88 -2.07 1.73
N THR A 33 3.94 -1.86 2.67
CA THR A 33 3.94 -2.56 3.96
C THR A 33 3.81 -4.07 3.79
N ILE A 34 2.93 -4.54 2.90
CA ILE A 34 2.79 -5.98 2.61
C ILE A 34 4.06 -6.55 1.98
N TYR A 35 4.72 -5.82 1.07
CA TYR A 35 5.99 -6.27 0.51
C TYR A 35 7.09 -6.39 1.56
N SER A 36 7.20 -5.43 2.49
CA SER A 36 8.12 -5.55 3.63
C SER A 36 7.80 -6.77 4.48
N MET A 37 6.53 -7.03 4.80
CA MET A 37 6.13 -8.24 5.52
C MET A 37 6.55 -9.51 4.78
N ALA A 38 6.27 -9.59 3.48
CA ALA A 38 6.62 -10.74 2.67
C ALA A 38 8.13 -10.98 2.67
N ALA A 39 8.96 -9.95 2.47
CA ALA A 39 10.40 -10.10 2.52
C ALA A 39 10.91 -10.61 3.88
N HIS A 40 10.39 -10.07 4.99
CA HIS A 40 10.76 -10.53 6.32
C HIS A 40 10.40 -12.02 6.55
N LEU A 41 9.20 -12.44 6.12
CA LEU A 41 8.73 -13.82 6.25
C LEU A 41 9.46 -14.79 5.31
N ASN A 42 10.06 -14.31 4.22
CA ASN A 42 10.81 -15.11 3.26
C ASN A 42 12.33 -15.10 3.52
N GLY A 43 12.74 -14.91 4.78
CA GLY A 43 14.13 -15.09 5.20
C GLY A 43 15.03 -13.84 5.09
N TYR A 44 14.46 -12.68 4.80
CA TYR A 44 15.21 -11.40 4.75
C TYR A 44 15.00 -10.54 6.01
N GLY A 45 14.37 -11.08 7.06
CA GLY A 45 13.97 -10.30 8.22
C GLY A 45 15.12 -9.80 9.11
N ASN A 46 16.33 -10.32 8.93
CA ASN A 46 17.56 -9.89 9.58
C ASN A 46 18.38 -8.89 8.74
N ARG A 47 17.85 -8.45 7.59
CA ARG A 47 18.51 -7.53 6.67
C ARG A 47 17.73 -6.23 6.59
N GLU A 48 18.39 -5.16 6.17
CA GLU A 48 17.70 -3.94 5.81
C GLU A 48 16.87 -4.15 4.55
N VAL A 49 15.61 -3.70 4.59
CA VAL A 49 14.67 -3.77 3.48
C VAL A 49 14.21 -2.36 3.12
N LEU A 50 14.69 -1.87 1.99
CA LEU A 50 14.30 -0.60 1.40
C LEU A 50 13.18 -0.82 0.39
N LEU A 51 12.16 0.03 0.43
CA LEU A 51 11.00 -0.02 -0.45
C LEU A 51 11.05 1.17 -1.39
N ARG A 52 10.76 0.94 -2.67
CA ARG A 52 10.84 1.97 -3.70
C ARG A 52 9.62 1.95 -4.61
N PHE A 53 9.06 3.13 -4.87
CA PHE A 53 8.23 3.34 -6.05
C PHE A 53 9.07 3.95 -7.17
N ASP A 54 9.04 3.31 -8.33
CA ASP A 54 9.59 3.84 -9.57
C ASP A 54 8.42 4.32 -10.43
N CYS A 55 8.21 5.63 -10.47
CA CYS A 55 7.02 6.24 -11.04
C CYS A 55 7.33 7.00 -12.33
N LEU A 56 6.75 6.55 -13.45
CA LEU A 56 6.70 7.34 -14.67
C LEU A 56 5.54 8.34 -14.59
N ILE A 57 5.86 9.62 -14.47
CA ILE A 57 4.91 10.72 -14.35
C ILE A 57 4.48 11.24 -15.72
N LYS A 58 3.17 11.18 -15.98
CA LYS A 58 2.53 11.71 -17.18
C LYS A 58 2.45 13.23 -17.13
N ALA A 59 3.50 13.89 -17.59
CA ALA A 59 3.55 15.33 -17.85
C ALA A 59 3.87 15.60 -19.34
N LYS A 60 3.79 16.86 -19.78
CA LYS A 60 4.12 17.25 -21.18
C LYS A 60 5.49 16.73 -21.61
N LYS A 61 6.45 16.73 -20.69
CA LYS A 61 7.69 15.96 -20.77
C LYS A 61 7.61 14.86 -19.70
N PRO A 62 7.51 13.56 -20.08
CA PRO A 62 7.50 12.48 -19.11
C PRO A 62 8.72 12.55 -18.21
N ARG A 63 8.52 12.29 -16.92
CA ARG A 63 9.58 12.30 -15.91
C ARG A 63 9.53 11.01 -15.12
N PHE A 64 10.69 10.47 -14.80
CA PHE A 64 10.82 9.28 -13.97
C PHE A 64 11.26 9.71 -12.57
N ASP A 65 10.43 9.37 -11.57
CA ASP A 65 10.67 9.71 -10.18
C ASP A 65 10.80 8.46 -9.33
N GLN A 66 11.75 8.48 -8.41
CA GLN A 66 11.94 7.41 -7.44
C GLN A 66 11.59 7.91 -6.05
N TYR A 67 10.73 7.15 -5.36
CA TYR A 67 10.30 7.46 -4.00
C TYR A 67 10.65 6.31 -3.08
N TYR A 68 11.38 6.59 -2.01
CA TYR A 68 11.90 5.59 -1.09
C TYR A 68 11.21 5.65 0.26
N THR A 69 11.07 4.51 0.91
CA THR A 69 10.56 4.42 2.28
C THR A 69 11.02 3.12 2.95
N VAL A 70 10.87 3.05 4.27
CA VAL A 70 11.16 1.89 5.11
C VAL A 70 9.94 1.53 5.95
N ARG A 71 9.92 0.32 6.53
CA ARG A 71 8.84 -0.10 7.42
C ARG A 71 9.38 -0.65 8.72
N THR A 72 8.83 -0.14 9.80
CA THR A 72 9.12 -0.64 11.14
C THR A 72 8.37 -1.95 11.38
N GLU A 73 8.77 -2.67 12.43
CA GLU A 73 7.98 -3.81 12.93
C GLU A 73 6.57 -3.38 13.33
N GLY A 74 6.42 -2.20 13.94
CA GLY A 74 5.12 -1.65 14.30
C GLY A 74 4.18 -1.48 13.10
N ASP A 75 4.70 -1.02 11.95
CA ASP A 75 3.90 -0.90 10.72
C ASP A 75 3.41 -2.25 10.22
N ARG A 76 4.30 -3.26 10.24
CA ARG A 76 3.97 -4.63 9.87
C ARG A 76 2.94 -5.24 10.81
N MET A 77 3.09 -5.07 12.12
CA MET A 77 2.14 -5.58 13.11
C MET A 77 0.77 -4.90 13.01
N ARG A 78 0.73 -3.60 12.73
CA ARG A 78 -0.53 -2.89 12.43
C ARG A 78 -1.19 -3.44 11.17
N ALA A 79 -0.41 -3.77 10.14
CA ALA A 79 -0.93 -4.40 8.93
C ALA A 79 -1.51 -5.79 9.20
N VAL A 80 -0.82 -6.65 9.98
CA VAL A 80 -1.34 -7.96 10.41
C VAL A 80 -2.69 -7.80 11.11
N LYS A 81 -2.77 -6.91 12.10
CA LYS A 81 -4.02 -6.66 12.83
C LYS A 81 -5.13 -6.19 11.90
N ARG A 82 -4.84 -5.27 10.97
CA ARG A 82 -5.81 -4.79 9.98
C ARG A 82 -6.33 -5.91 9.09
N ILE A 83 -5.45 -6.76 8.56
CA ILE A 83 -5.82 -7.91 7.72
C ILE A 83 -6.75 -8.84 8.47
N GLN A 84 -6.40 -9.22 9.71
CA GLN A 84 -7.19 -10.13 10.53
C GLN A 84 -8.59 -9.58 10.81
N GLN A 85 -8.69 -8.30 11.19
CA GLN A 85 -9.99 -7.68 11.51
C GLN A 85 -10.88 -7.53 10.27
N ILE A 86 -10.29 -7.14 9.12
CA ILE A 86 -11.04 -7.07 7.86
C ILE A 86 -11.51 -8.46 7.43
N TRP A 87 -10.65 -9.48 7.54
CA TRP A 87 -11.01 -10.86 7.24
C TRP A 87 -12.18 -11.37 8.11
N GLU A 88 -12.13 -11.08 9.42
CA GLU A 88 -13.21 -11.43 10.35
C GLU A 88 -14.53 -10.75 9.97
N ALA A 89 -14.49 -9.47 9.62
CA ALA A 89 -15.67 -8.73 9.15
C ALA A 89 -16.26 -9.35 7.87
N ILE A 90 -15.40 -9.63 6.87
CA ILE A 90 -15.80 -10.30 5.62
C ILE A 90 -16.45 -11.65 5.92
N SER A 91 -15.86 -12.45 6.80
CA SER A 91 -16.36 -13.79 7.16
C SER A 91 -17.74 -13.75 7.84
N LYS A 92 -18.07 -12.63 8.48
CA LYS A 92 -19.37 -12.38 9.13
C LYS A 92 -20.36 -11.62 8.23
N GLY A 93 -19.98 -11.31 6.99
CA GLY A 93 -20.81 -10.52 6.07
C GLY A 93 -20.95 -9.04 6.47
N ILE A 94 -20.03 -8.51 7.28
CA ILE A 94 -20.08 -7.13 7.75
C ILE A 94 -19.39 -6.21 6.73
N PHE A 95 -20.19 -5.43 6.00
CA PHE A 95 -19.73 -4.46 5.00
C PHE A 95 -20.26 -3.06 5.29
N ILE A 96 -19.50 -2.29 6.06
CA ILE A 96 -19.90 -0.94 6.50
C ILE A 96 -19.61 0.09 5.38
N PRO A 97 -20.56 1.00 5.07
CA PRO A 97 -20.34 2.15 4.20
C PRO A 97 -19.12 2.99 4.58
N ASN A 98 -18.46 3.53 3.57
CA ASN A 98 -17.34 4.46 3.75
C ASN A 98 -17.63 5.76 2.99
N ASP A 99 -18.65 6.48 3.46
CA ASP A 99 -19.23 7.64 2.78
C ASP A 99 -18.25 8.81 2.65
N GLY A 100 -17.28 8.91 3.56
CA GLY A 100 -16.23 9.94 3.56
C GLY A 100 -14.98 9.61 2.72
N SER A 101 -14.95 8.47 2.04
CA SER A 101 -13.78 8.06 1.26
C SER A 101 -13.53 8.98 0.08
N TRP A 102 -12.28 9.39 -0.12
CA TRP A 102 -11.83 10.12 -1.32
C TRP A 102 -12.11 9.36 -2.63
N LYS A 103 -12.28 8.03 -2.57
CA LYS A 103 -12.65 7.18 -3.71
C LYS A 103 -14.15 7.13 -4.01
N CYS A 104 -15.02 7.68 -3.16
CA CYS A 104 -16.46 7.51 -3.26
C CYS A 104 -17.02 7.93 -4.64
N LYS A 105 -16.51 9.01 -5.24
CA LYS A 105 -16.95 9.51 -6.55
C LYS A 105 -16.83 8.48 -7.69
N GLY A 106 -15.83 7.61 -7.65
CA GLY A 106 -15.56 6.58 -8.66
C GLY A 106 -15.62 5.16 -8.13
N CYS A 107 -16.26 4.94 -6.98
CA CYS A 107 -16.32 3.63 -6.33
C CYS A 107 -17.32 2.71 -7.04
N PHE A 108 -16.88 1.50 -7.41
CA PHE A 108 -17.74 0.48 -8.02
C PHE A 108 -18.87 0.00 -7.09
N TYR A 109 -18.70 0.14 -5.77
CA TYR A 109 -19.69 -0.25 -4.75
C TYR A 109 -20.57 0.91 -4.28
N LYS A 110 -20.53 2.07 -4.97
CA LYS A 110 -21.28 3.27 -4.54
C LYS A 110 -22.77 3.01 -4.34
N ARG A 111 -23.40 2.23 -5.23
CA ARG A 111 -24.81 1.86 -5.10
C ARG A 111 -25.08 1.07 -3.83
N ASN A 112 -24.31 0.01 -3.58
CA ASN A 112 -24.42 -0.80 -2.35
C ASN A 112 -24.19 0.04 -1.08
N CYS A 113 -23.28 1.01 -1.13
CA CYS A 113 -23.00 1.94 -0.04
C CYS A 113 -24.22 2.84 0.27
N ILE A 114 -24.85 3.40 -0.76
CA ILE A 114 -26.03 4.28 -0.64
C ILE A 114 -27.26 3.49 -0.17
N GLU A 115 -27.44 2.28 -0.68
CA GLU A 115 -28.57 1.40 -0.35
C GLU A 115 -28.39 0.69 1.00
N TRP A 116 -27.30 0.95 1.72
CA TRP A 116 -27.05 0.41 3.05
C TRP A 116 -27.94 1.12 4.10
N THR A 117 -29.21 0.74 4.14
CA THR A 117 -30.22 1.41 4.99
C THR A 117 -30.66 0.57 6.18
N THR A 118 -30.55 -0.75 6.11
CA THR A 118 -30.82 -1.70 7.21
C THR A 118 -30.34 -3.10 6.81
N ASN A 119 -29.84 -3.88 7.77
CA ASN A 119 -29.66 -5.33 7.61
C ASN A 119 -31.03 -6.03 7.50
#